data_AF-A0A389MIM9-F1
#
_entry.id   AF-A0A389MIM9-F1
#
_cell.length_a   1.000
_cell.length_b   1.000
_cell.length_c   1.000
_cell.angle_alpha   90.00
_cell.angle_beta   90.00
_cell.angle_gamma   90.00
#
_symmetry.space_group_name_H-M   'P 1'
#
loop_
_entity.id
_entity.type
_entity.pdbx_description
1 polymer ?
#
loop_
_entity_poly.entity_id
_entity_poly.type
_entity_poly.pdbx_seq_one_letter_code
_entity_poly.pdbx_strand_id
1 'polypeptide(L)'
;MRRSRIERAPAPFPLRGGGWPSRQRGSGAALSRRGKKAAVALATLLLATPALADDKAACAEGIGMIKAEIARAPAEPALGKLKKALRVAEREQGEAEYDECLDAVGDAKRALPK
;
A
#
# COMPACT_ATOMS: atom_id res chain seq x y z
N MET A 1 -38.43 -42.10 -38.59
CA MET A 1 -37.56 -41.98 -37.40
C MET A 1 -38.12 -40.87 -36.50
N ARG A 2 -38.72 -41.21 -35.35
CA ARG A 2 -38.33 -40.79 -33.97
C ARG A 2 -38.07 -39.27 -33.83
N ARG A 3 -38.97 -38.54 -33.15
CA ARG A 3 -38.84 -38.02 -31.75
C ARG A 3 -37.72 -36.98 -31.63
N SER A 4 -37.83 -35.82 -31.00
CA SER A 4 -38.82 -35.15 -30.13
C SER A 4 -38.26 -33.72 -29.99
N ARG A 5 -39.09 -32.66 -30.03
CA ARG A 5 -39.52 -31.84 -28.87
C ARG A 5 -38.37 -31.31 -27.99
N ILE A 6 -38.56 -30.07 -27.52
CA ILE A 6 -38.05 -29.42 -26.27
C ILE A 6 -36.90 -28.44 -26.54
N GLU A 7 -36.86 -27.20 -26.03
CA GLU A 7 -37.80 -26.29 -25.38
C GLU A 7 -37.15 -24.89 -25.28
N ARG A 8 -38.01 -23.87 -25.19
CA ARG A 8 -37.96 -22.69 -24.30
C ARG A 8 -36.62 -21.96 -24.04
N ALA A 9 -36.60 -20.71 -24.52
CA ALA A 9 -36.68 -19.46 -23.72
C ALA A 9 -35.54 -19.08 -22.73
N PRO A 10 -35.42 -17.78 -22.39
CA PRO A 10 -34.16 -17.08 -22.12
C PRO A 10 -33.77 -17.04 -20.63
N ALA A 11 -32.52 -16.70 -20.35
CA ALA A 11 -32.08 -16.30 -19.01
C ALA A 11 -31.67 -14.82 -18.98
N PRO A 12 -32.32 -13.98 -18.15
CA PRO A 12 -31.80 -12.68 -17.73
C PRO A 12 -30.78 -12.84 -16.59
N PHE A 13 -29.66 -12.12 -16.66
CA PHE A 13 -28.74 -12.01 -15.52
C PHE A 13 -29.27 -11.00 -14.49
N PRO A 14 -29.33 -11.38 -13.20
CA PRO A 14 -29.80 -10.50 -12.13
C PRO A 14 -28.68 -9.61 -11.55
N LEU A 15 -29.11 -8.44 -11.08
CA LEU A 15 -28.38 -7.50 -10.22
C LEU A 15 -28.21 -8.04 -8.79
N ARG A 16 -27.01 -7.89 -8.21
CA ARG A 16 -26.73 -7.90 -6.74
C ARG A 16 -25.31 -7.37 -6.55
N GLY A 17 -25.02 -6.31 -5.80
CA GLY A 17 -25.58 -5.88 -4.52
C GLY A 17 -24.56 -6.21 -3.43
N GLY A 18 -23.69 -5.26 -3.07
CA GLY A 18 -22.63 -5.45 -2.08
C GLY A 18 -22.06 -4.14 -1.54
N GLY A 19 -22.88 -3.38 -0.79
CA GLY A 19 -22.43 -2.23 -0.02
C GLY A 19 -21.68 -2.67 1.24
N TRP A 20 -20.54 -2.04 1.51
CA TRP A 20 -19.77 -2.24 2.73
C TRP A 20 -20.38 -1.45 3.90
N PRO A 21 -20.57 -2.05 5.09
CA PRO A 21 -21.05 -1.34 6.26
C PRO A 21 -19.91 -0.57 6.96
N SER A 22 -19.83 0.73 6.74
CA SER A 22 -19.02 1.65 7.57
C SER A 22 -19.74 1.92 8.89
N ARG A 23 -19.53 1.03 9.88
CA ARG A 23 -19.86 1.26 11.28
C ARG A 23 -18.55 1.46 12.05
N GLN A 24 -18.23 2.71 12.40
CA GLN A 24 -17.39 2.99 13.56
C GLN A 24 -17.98 4.16 14.35
N ARG A 25 -18.33 3.85 15.60
CA ARG A 25 -18.85 4.72 16.65
C ARG A 25 -17.92 4.52 17.85
N GLY A 26 -17.46 5.61 18.44
CA GLY A 26 -16.72 5.70 19.71
C GLY A 26 -15.75 6.88 19.63
N SER A 27 -15.96 8.05 20.22
CA SER A 27 -16.15 8.44 21.64
C SER A 27 -14.99 8.01 22.54
N GLY A 28 -14.14 8.96 22.96
CA GLY A 28 -13.16 8.74 24.04
C GLY A 28 -12.05 9.79 24.18
N ALA A 29 -12.32 10.82 24.98
CA ALA A 29 -11.44 11.46 25.97
C ALA A 29 -9.99 11.91 25.65
N ALA A 30 -9.83 13.24 25.71
CA ALA A 30 -8.85 13.97 26.53
C ALA A 30 -7.34 13.63 26.44
N LEU A 31 -6.55 14.59 25.91
CA LEU A 31 -5.36 15.03 26.65
C LEU A 31 -5.03 16.50 26.40
N SER A 32 -5.30 17.29 27.43
CA SER A 32 -4.78 18.63 27.70
C SER A 32 -3.24 18.67 27.61
N ARG A 33 -2.69 19.57 26.79
CA ARG A 33 -1.35 20.15 27.00
C ARG A 33 -1.39 21.67 26.83
N ARG A 34 -1.70 22.34 27.94
CA ARG A 34 -1.28 23.72 28.20
C ARG A 34 0.25 23.74 28.24
N GLY A 35 0.89 24.64 27.49
CA GLY A 35 2.26 25.02 27.84
C GLY A 35 3.12 25.62 26.73
N LYS A 36 3.28 26.94 26.86
CA LYS A 36 4.52 27.69 26.68
C LYS A 36 4.90 28.09 25.25
N LYS A 37 4.78 29.40 25.03
CA LYS A 37 5.51 30.15 24.01
C LYS A 37 7.00 29.83 24.13
N ALA A 38 7.62 29.44 23.03
CA ALA A 38 9.05 29.54 22.82
C ALA A 38 9.25 30.10 21.40
N ALA A 39 9.47 31.41 21.34
CA ALA A 39 10.22 32.01 20.25
C ALA A 39 11.69 31.54 20.35
N VAL A 40 12.47 31.73 19.27
CA VAL A 40 13.84 31.24 18.98
C VAL A 40 13.78 29.94 18.15
N ALA A 41 14.29 29.83 16.91
CA ALA A 41 15.28 30.60 16.16
C ALA A 41 15.01 30.56 14.64
N LEU A 42 15.12 31.70 13.95
CA LEU A 42 15.51 31.74 12.54
C LEU A 42 17.05 31.62 12.51
N ALA A 43 17.60 30.43 12.21
CA ALA A 43 18.95 30.25 11.65
C ALA A 43 19.31 28.75 11.52
N THR A 44 18.69 28.02 10.60
CA THR A 44 19.21 26.71 10.12
C THR A 44 18.81 26.47 8.66
N LEU A 45 19.13 27.42 7.77
CA LEU A 45 19.25 27.08 6.35
C LEU A 45 20.62 26.39 6.17
N LEU A 46 20.66 25.25 5.47
CA LEU A 46 21.85 24.59 4.87
C LEU A 46 22.48 23.34 5.54
N LEU A 47 21.71 22.40 6.15
CA LEU A 47 22.27 21.05 6.45
C LEU A 47 21.34 19.84 6.20
N ALA A 48 20.20 20.00 5.52
CA ALA A 48 19.21 18.92 5.38
C ALA A 48 19.45 17.94 4.20
N THR A 49 20.69 17.64 3.83
CA THR A 49 21.00 16.71 2.72
C THR A 49 21.31 15.25 3.09
N PRO A 50 21.70 14.85 4.32
CA PRO A 50 22.14 13.46 4.52
C PRO A 50 20.96 12.46 4.56
N ALA A 51 19.79 12.85 5.05
CA ALA A 51 18.65 11.92 5.15
C ALA A 51 18.14 11.45 3.79
N LEU A 52 17.99 12.37 2.82
CA LEU A 52 17.40 12.07 1.51
C LEU A 52 18.23 11.06 0.69
N ALA A 53 19.55 11.08 0.82
CA ALA A 53 20.44 10.15 0.12
C ALA A 53 20.39 8.74 0.72
N ASP A 54 20.30 8.64 2.04
CA ASP A 54 20.11 7.37 2.74
C ASP A 54 18.74 6.75 2.40
N ASP A 55 17.67 7.55 2.37
CA ASP A 55 16.32 7.09 2.03
C ASP A 55 16.25 6.59 0.57
N LYS A 56 16.95 7.26 -0.35
CA LYS A 56 17.09 6.80 -1.75
C LYS A 56 17.76 5.43 -1.84
N ALA A 57 18.85 5.23 -1.12
CA ALA A 57 19.57 3.96 -1.12
C ALA A 57 18.72 2.84 -0.50
N ALA A 58 18.07 3.12 0.63
CA ALA A 58 17.18 2.19 1.32
C ALA A 58 15.96 1.80 0.47
N CYS A 59 15.36 2.75 -0.25
CA CYS A 59 14.29 2.50 -1.22
C CYS A 59 14.77 1.56 -2.35
N ALA A 60 15.94 1.84 -2.95
CA ALA A 60 16.49 1.01 -4.02
C ALA A 60 16.81 -0.42 -3.56
N GLU A 61 17.38 -0.57 -2.37
CA GLU A 61 17.64 -1.87 -1.75
C GLU A 61 16.32 -2.62 -1.47
N GLY A 62 15.34 -1.91 -0.92
CA GLY A 62 14.00 -2.44 -0.66
C GLY A 62 13.33 -2.98 -1.93
N ILE A 63 13.39 -2.24 -3.04
CA ILE A 63 12.91 -2.68 -4.35
C ILE A 63 13.63 -3.95 -4.81
N GLY A 64 14.94 -4.03 -4.61
CA GLY A 64 15.74 -5.24 -4.90
C GLY A 64 15.24 -6.45 -4.13
N MET A 65 14.97 -6.28 -2.82
CA MET A 65 14.38 -7.34 -1.99
C MET A 65 13.01 -7.77 -2.51
N ILE A 66 12.11 -6.85 -2.85
CA ILE A 66 10.79 -7.19 -3.38
C ILE A 66 10.89 -7.99 -4.67
N LYS A 67 11.79 -7.59 -5.59
CA LYS A 67 12.04 -8.32 -6.84
C LYS A 67 12.56 -9.74 -6.57
N ALA A 68 13.47 -9.90 -5.62
CA ALA A 68 14.00 -11.20 -5.21
C ALA A 68 12.89 -12.09 -4.61
N GLU A 69 12.03 -11.53 -3.77
CA GLU A 69 10.91 -12.27 -3.18
C GLU A 69 9.87 -12.66 -4.23
N ILE A 70 9.55 -11.79 -5.19
CA ILE A 70 8.67 -12.17 -6.31
C ILE A 70 9.29 -13.30 -7.13
N ALA A 71 10.60 -13.28 -7.36
CA ALA A 71 11.30 -14.34 -8.10
C ALA A 71 11.27 -15.69 -7.38
N ARG A 72 11.09 -15.71 -6.05
CA ARG A 72 10.90 -16.93 -5.25
C ARG A 72 9.50 -17.53 -5.37
N ALA A 73 8.59 -16.91 -6.13
CA ALA A 73 7.22 -17.35 -6.35
C ALA A 73 6.46 -17.68 -5.04
N PRO A 74 6.28 -16.68 -4.14
CA PRO A 74 5.58 -16.87 -2.88
C PRO A 74 4.09 -17.15 -3.14
N ALA A 75 3.38 -17.64 -2.12
CA ALA A 75 1.96 -17.97 -2.22
C ALA A 75 1.15 -16.80 -2.81
N GLU A 76 0.14 -17.12 -3.63
CA GLU A 76 -0.75 -16.18 -4.32
C GLU A 76 -1.14 -14.90 -3.53
N PRO A 77 -1.59 -14.98 -2.26
CA PRO A 77 -1.97 -13.77 -1.51
C PRO A 77 -0.80 -12.84 -1.20
N ALA A 78 0.43 -13.36 -1.09
CA ALA A 78 1.63 -12.56 -0.89
C ALA A 78 2.15 -12.02 -2.23
N LEU A 79 2.16 -12.84 -3.28
CA LEU A 79 2.61 -12.46 -4.62
C LEU A 79 1.87 -11.24 -5.18
N GLY A 80 0.54 -11.20 -5.04
CA GLY A 80 -0.27 -10.05 -5.47
C GLY A 80 0.09 -8.76 -4.72
N LYS A 81 0.33 -8.86 -3.41
CA LYS A 81 0.75 -7.72 -2.57
C LYS A 81 2.15 -7.24 -2.93
N LEU A 82 3.09 -8.16 -3.14
CA LEU A 82 4.47 -7.83 -3.53
C LEU A 82 4.53 -7.14 -4.90
N LYS A 83 3.79 -7.62 -5.90
CA LYS A 83 3.72 -6.96 -7.22
C LYS A 83 3.12 -5.56 -7.13
N LYS A 84 2.10 -5.36 -6.31
CA LYS A 84 1.50 -4.05 -6.08
C LYS A 84 2.50 -3.11 -5.40
N ALA A 85 3.12 -3.56 -4.32
CA ALA A 85 4.12 -2.81 -3.58
C ALA A 85 5.33 -2.44 -4.47
N LEU A 86 5.80 -3.37 -5.30
CA LEU A 86 6.86 -3.11 -6.28
C LEU A 86 6.49 -1.97 -7.22
N ARG A 87 5.29 -2.01 -7.79
CA ARG A 87 4.83 -0.99 -8.74
C ARG A 87 4.67 0.39 -8.10
N VAL A 88 4.34 0.45 -6.81
CA VAL A 88 4.30 1.71 -6.05
C VAL A 88 5.72 2.19 -5.80
N ALA A 89 6.57 1.35 -5.20
CA ALA A 89 7.95 1.70 -4.89
C ALA A 89 8.75 2.19 -6.13
N GLU A 90 8.60 1.55 -7.29
CA GLU A 90 9.24 2.00 -8.53
C GLU A 90 8.70 3.34 -9.06
N ARG A 91 7.42 3.66 -8.81
CA ARG A 91 6.84 4.96 -9.15
C ARG A 91 7.40 6.04 -8.22
N GLU A 92 7.32 5.83 -6.91
CA GLU A 92 7.77 6.81 -5.92
C GLU A 92 9.29 7.04 -6.02
N GLN A 93 10.08 6.00 -6.30
CA GLN A 93 11.51 6.14 -6.60
C GLN A 93 11.78 7.04 -7.82
N GLY A 94 10.93 6.98 -8.85
CA GLY A 94 11.01 7.83 -10.04
C GLY A 94 10.57 9.27 -9.80
N GLU A 95 9.67 9.47 -8.83
CA GLU A 95 9.17 10.78 -8.39
C GLU A 95 10.07 11.42 -7.30
N ALA A 96 11.08 10.69 -6.81
CA ALA A 96 11.97 11.08 -5.71
C ALA A 96 11.27 11.26 -4.35
N GLU A 97 10.08 10.65 -4.19
CA GLU A 97 9.31 10.55 -2.96
C GLU A 97 9.77 9.27 -2.21
N TYR A 98 10.91 9.39 -1.51
CA TYR A 98 11.61 8.21 -0.97
C TYR A 98 10.94 7.65 0.30
N ASP A 99 10.29 8.48 1.10
CA ASP A 99 9.53 8.06 2.28
C ASP A 99 8.31 7.22 1.89
N GLU A 100 7.58 7.61 0.86
CA GLU A 100 6.47 6.83 0.29
C GLU A 100 6.97 5.53 -0.35
N CYS A 101 8.16 5.55 -0.96
CA CYS A 101 8.81 4.32 -1.42
C CYS A 101 9.09 3.37 -0.25
N LEU A 102 9.62 3.87 0.86
CA LEU A 102 9.91 3.06 2.05
C LEU A 102 8.65 2.49 2.69
N ASP A 103 7.54 3.24 2.67
CA ASP A 103 6.24 2.75 3.10
C ASP A 103 5.75 1.58 2.23
N ALA A 104 5.91 1.68 0.90
CA ALA A 104 5.59 0.59 -0.02
C ALA A 104 6.50 -0.64 0.20
N VAL A 105 7.79 -0.43 0.47
CA VAL A 105 8.72 -1.50 0.86
C VAL A 105 8.29 -2.14 2.19
N GLY A 106 7.82 -1.34 3.15
CA GLY A 106 7.25 -1.81 4.41
C GLY A 106 6.02 -2.68 4.20
N ASP A 107 5.12 -2.29 3.31
CA ASP A 107 3.94 -3.08 2.93
C ASP A 107 4.33 -4.44 2.33
N ALA A 108 5.35 -4.46 1.47
CA ALA A 108 5.88 -5.71 0.94
C ALA A 108 6.42 -6.62 2.04
N LYS A 109 7.23 -6.09 2.96
CA LYS A 109 7.78 -6.85 4.10
C LYS A 109 6.67 -7.44 4.98
N ARG A 110 5.59 -6.68 5.21
CA ARG A 110 4.41 -7.15 5.97
C ARG A 110 3.62 -8.26 5.27
N ALA A 111 3.72 -8.35 3.94
CA ALA A 111 3.06 -9.38 3.16
C ALA A 111 3.81 -10.72 3.14
N LEU A 112 5.10 -10.71 3.50
CA LEU A 112 5.92 -11.91 3.62
C LEU A 112 5.60 -12.65 4.92
N PRO A 113 5.65 -14.00 4.91
CA PRO A 113 5.66 -14.76 6.14
C PRO A 113 6.91 -14.40 6.97
N LYS A 114 6.76 -14.34 8.30
CA LYS A 114 7.85 -14.07 9.25
C LYS A 114 8.71 -15.30 9.49
#